data_AF-A0A843JFB2-F1
#
_entry.id   AF-A0A843JFB2-F1
#
_cell.length_a   1.000
_cell.length_b   1.000
_cell.length_c   1.000
_cell.angle_alpha   90.00
_cell.angle_beta   90.00
_cell.angle_gamma   90.00
#
_symmetry.space_group_name_H-M   'P 1'
#
loop_
_entity.id
_entity.type
_entity.pdbx_description
1 polymer ?
#
loop_
_entity_poly.entity_id
_entity_poly.type
_entity_poly.pdbx_seq_one_letter_code
_entity_poly.pdbx_strand_id
1 'polypeptide(L)' 'MFEFSRNEIRDLLIAFVVLSICFAISNVGTDPFGIASILPIVMIGVGAGFLLHEIGHKFVSIKYGYWAEFKLWPLG' A
#
# COMPACT_ATOMS: atom_id res chain seq x y z
N MET A 1 -11.60 -17.47 7.58
CA MET A 1 -11.49 -17.62 6.11
C MET A 1 -10.77 -16.36 5.63
N PHE A 2 -9.76 -16.44 4.76
CA PHE A 2 -9.06 -15.26 4.25
C PHE A 2 -9.98 -14.54 3.25
N GLU A 3 -10.90 -13.74 3.78
CA GLU A 3 -11.84 -12.98 2.97
C GLU A 3 -11.33 -11.56 2.86
N PHE A 4 -10.96 -11.16 1.66
CA PHE A 4 -10.68 -9.77 1.32
C PHE A 4 -11.98 -9.16 0.81
N SER A 5 -12.48 -8.16 1.53
CA SER A 5 -13.64 -7.41 1.06
C SER A 5 -13.26 -6.60 -0.18
N ARG A 6 -14.20 -6.39 -1.09
CA ARG A 6 -13.98 -5.55 -2.29
C ARG A 6 -13.59 -4.12 -1.90
N ASN A 7 -14.10 -3.64 -0.77
CA ASN A 7 -13.72 -2.36 -0.19
C ASN A 7 -12.27 -2.39 0.27
N GLU A 8 -11.86 -3.40 1.06
CA GLU A 8 -10.50 -3.57 1.55
C GLU A 8 -9.47 -3.48 0.42
N ILE A 9 -9.67 -4.23 -0.68
CA ILE A 9 -8.76 -4.20 -1.85
C ILE A 9 -8.69 -2.82 -2.48
N ARG A 10 -9.84 -2.13 -2.60
CA ARG A 10 -9.89 -0.78 -3.18
C ARG A 10 -9.11 0.20 -2.31
N ASP A 11 -9.33 0.16 -1.00
CA ASP A 11 -8.66 1.01 -0.03
C ASP A 11 -7.14 0.74 -0.02
N LEU A 12 -6.73 -0.54 -0.08
CA LEU A 12 -5.32 -0.95 -0.19
C LEU A 12 -4.66 -0.46 -1.48
N LEU A 13 -5.37 -0.53 -2.61
CA LEU A 13 -4.87 -0.08 -3.91
C LEU A 13 -4.75 1.45 -3.94
N ILE A 14 -5.71 2.19 -3.36
CA ILE A 14 -5.63 3.64 -3.20
C ILE A 14 -4.41 4.00 -2.34
N ALA A 15 -4.25 3.37 -1.16
CA ALA A 15 -3.10 3.60 -0.29
C ALA A 15 -1.78 3.33 -1.02
N PHE A 16 -1.69 2.20 -1.74
CA PHE A 16 -0.52 1.81 -2.52
C PHE A 16 -0.12 2.85 -3.58
N VAL A 17 -1.10 3.35 -4.36
CA VAL A 17 -0.85 4.35 -5.40
C VAL A 17 -0.44 5.68 -4.79
N VAL A 18 -1.13 6.14 -3.74
CA VAL A 18 -0.82 7.40 -3.06
C VAL A 18 0.58 7.35 -2.46
N LEU A 19 0.93 6.27 -1.74
CA LEU A 19 2.26 6.11 -1.16
C LEU A 19 3.35 6.08 -2.24
N SER A 20 3.12 5.36 -3.34
CA SER A 20 4.07 5.28 -4.45
C SER A 20 4.34 6.65 -5.07
N ILE A 21 3.31 7.47 -5.25
CA ILE A 21 3.44 8.84 -5.77
C ILE A 21 4.18 9.72 -4.76
N CYS A 22 3.82 9.68 -3.46
CA CYS A 22 4.49 10.44 -2.42
C CYS A 22 5.99 10.11 -2.34
N PHE A 23 6.36 8.83 -2.39
CA PHE A 23 7.76 8.42 -2.38
C PHE A 23 8.50 8.81 -3.66
N ALA A 24 7.84 8.76 -4.83
CA ALA A 24 8.44 9.21 -6.09
C ALA A 24 8.74 10.72 -6.06
N ILE A 25 7.78 11.53 -5.60
CA ILE A 25 7.95 12.98 -5.44
C ILE A 25 9.02 13.29 -4.39
N SER A 26 9.07 12.54 -3.29
CA SER A 26 10.08 12.73 -2.23
C SER A 26 11.51 12.48 -2.72
N ASN A 27 11.72 11.53 -3.64
CA ASN A 27 13.05 11.19 -4.15
C ASN A 27 13.55 12.13 -5.26
N VAL A 28 12.66 12.58 -6.15
CA VAL A 28 13.04 13.33 -7.36
C VAL A 28 12.58 14.79 -7.34
N GLY A 29 11.68 15.16 -6.42
CA GLY A 29 10.98 16.43 -6.44
C GLY A 29 9.81 16.43 -7.43
N THR A 30 9.53 17.57 -8.05
CA THR A 30 8.39 17.75 -8.97
C THR A 30 8.77 17.57 -10.44
N ASP A 31 9.93 16.97 -10.74
CA ASP A 31 10.40 16.79 -12.11
C ASP A 31 9.69 15.60 -12.78
N PRO A 32 8.86 15.82 -13.83
CA PRO A 32 7.99 14.80 -14.37
C PRO A 32 8.76 13.64 -15.03
N PHE A 33 9.96 13.91 -15.58
CA PHE A 33 10.77 12.87 -16.22
C PHE A 33 11.42 11.96 -15.18
N GLY A 34 11.96 12.53 -14.10
CA GLY A 34 12.53 11.73 -13.02
C GLY A 34 11.47 10.93 -12.26
N ILE A 35 10.27 11.50 -12.04
CA ILE A 35 9.15 10.77 -11.42
C ILE A 35 8.82 9.53 -12.27
N ALA A 36 8.62 9.70 -13.58
CA ALA A 36 8.31 8.58 -14.48
C ALA A 36 9.39 7.49 -14.47
N SER A 37 10.66 7.86 -14.31
CA SER A 37 11.79 6.93 -14.26
C SER A 37 11.84 6.13 -12.96
N ILE A 38 11.59 6.77 -11.80
CA ILE A 38 11.70 6.12 -10.49
C ILE A 38 10.42 5.43 -10.01
N LEU A 39 9.26 5.83 -10.53
CA LEU A 39 7.95 5.30 -10.17
C LEU A 39 7.87 3.76 -10.21
N PRO A 40 8.33 3.04 -11.25
CA PRO A 40 8.28 1.57 -11.24
C PRO A 40 9.13 0.94 -10.13
N ILE A 41 10.30 1.52 -9.81
CA ILE A 41 11.18 1.04 -8.74
C ILE A 41 10.51 1.25 -7.38
N VAL A 42 9.93 2.44 -7.17
CA VAL A 42 9.20 2.78 -5.95
C VAL A 42 7.97 1.90 -5.78
N MET A 43 7.20 1.64 -6.84
CA MET A 43 6.04 0.76 -6.79
C MET A 43 6.41 -0.67 -6.38
N ILE A 44 7.55 -1.18 -6.84
CA ILE A 44 8.06 -2.50 -6.40
C ILE A 44 8.44 -2.44 -4.91
N GLY A 45 9.16 -1.40 -4.49
CA GLY A 45 9.57 -1.22 -3.09
C GLY A 45 8.39 -1.07 -2.13
N VAL A 46 7.43 -0.21 -2.46
CA VAL A 46 6.18 -0.01 -1.71
C VAL A 46 5.34 -1.28 -1.77
N GLY A 47 5.27 -1.97 -2.91
CA GLY A 47 4.50 -3.20 -3.05
C GLY A 47 5.07 -4.32 -2.18
N ALA A 48 6.38 -4.47 -2.16
CA ALA A 48 7.03 -5.42 -1.27
C ALA A 48 6.93 -5.00 0.21
N GLY A 49 7.10 -3.71 0.52
CA GLY A 49 7.04 -3.22 1.89
C GLY A 49 5.62 -3.19 2.45
N PHE A 50 4.78 -2.31 1.92
CA PHE A 50 3.44 -2.05 2.40
C PHE A 50 2.49 -3.25 2.21
N LEU A 51 2.46 -3.85 1.01
CA LEU A 51 1.51 -4.93 0.73
C LEU A 51 1.82 -6.18 1.57
N LEU A 52 3.10 -6.58 1.68
CA LEU A 52 3.48 -7.70 2.53
C LEU A 52 3.29 -7.38 4.02
N HIS A 53 3.51 -6.13 4.44
CA HIS A 53 3.27 -5.70 5.82
C HIS A 53 1.81 -5.87 6.23
N GLU A 54 0.88 -5.37 5.41
CA GLU A 54 -0.57 -5.47 5.67
C GLU A 54 -1.08 -6.92 5.61
N ILE A 55 -0.60 -7.71 4.64
CA ILE A 55 -0.91 -9.15 4.58
C ILE A 55 -0.38 -9.85 5.83
N GLY A 56 0.80 -9.48 6.31
CA GLY A 56 1.39 -10.00 7.54
C GLY A 56 0.51 -9.73 8.76
N HIS A 57 0.05 -8.49 8.93
CA HIS A 57 -0.89 -8.13 10.00
C HIS A 57 -2.17 -8.94 9.95
N LYS A 58 -2.77 -9.09 8.76
CA LYS A 58 -3.99 -9.87 8.58
C LYS A 58 -3.75 -11.36 8.88
N PHE A 59 -2.63 -11.91 8.41
CA PHE A 59 -2.24 -13.30 8.64
C PHE A 59 -2.10 -13.60 10.14
N VAL A 60 -1.40 -12.74 10.88
CA VAL A 60 -1.21 -12.88 12.32
C VAL A 60 -2.55 -12.77 13.05
N SER A 61 -3.37 -11.78 12.73
CA SER A 61 -4.69 -11.57 13.32
C SER A 61 -5.58 -12.81 13.18
N ILE A 62 -5.66 -13.36 11.97
CA ILE A 62 -6.47 -14.56 11.68
C ILE A 62 -5.92 -15.78 12.42
N LYS A 63 -4.59 -15.92 12.54
CA LYS A 63 -3.95 -17.00 13.30
C LYS A 63 -4.35 -16.98 14.78
N TYR A 64 -4.55 -15.80 15.35
CA TYR A 64 -4.99 -15.63 16.74
C TYR A 64 -6.51 -15.56 16.92
N GLY A 65 -7.30 -15.80 15.86
CA GLY A 65 -8.76 -15.80 15.91
C GLY A 65 -9.40 -14.41 15.90
N TYR A 66 -8.62 -13.37 15.59
CA TYR A 66 -9.11 -11.99 15.46
C TYR A 66 -9.47 -11.66 14.01
N TRP A 67 -10.44 -10.77 13.84
CA TRP A 67 -10.83 -10.20 12.55
C TRP A 67 -9.97 -8.97 12.24
N ALA A 68 -9.41 -8.91 11.03
CA ALA A 68 -8.62 -7.78 10.54
C ALA A 68 -9.07 -7.41 9.13
N GLU A 69 -9.39 -6.13 8.94
CA GLU A 69 -9.78 -5.52 7.68
C GLU A 69 -8.98 -4.23 7.51
N PHE A 70 -8.27 -4.11 6.38
CA PHE A 70 -7.62 -2.85 6.02
C PHE A 70 -8.67 -1.81 5.61
N LYS A 71 -8.59 -0.63 6.22
CA LYS A 71 -9.46 0.50 5.92
C LYS A 71 -8.63 1.76 5.80
N LEU A 72 -8.71 2.41 4.64
CA LEU A 72 -8.03 3.69 4.42
C LEU A 72 -8.66 4.75 5.34
N TRP A 73 -7.82 5.51 6.05
CA TRP A 73 -8.24 6.71 6.74
C TRP A 73 -7.93 7.94 5.87
N PRO A 74 -8.93 8.58 5.23
CA PRO A 74 -8.68 9.67 4.29
C PRO A 74 -8.17 10.97 4.92
N LEU A 75 -8.21 11.10 6.25
CA LEU A 75 -7.79 12.32 6.96
C LEU A 75 -6.40 12.21 7.58
N GLY A 76 -5.76 11.04 7.52
CA GLY A 76 -4.52 10.73 8.23
C GLY A 76 -4.80 10.18 9.62
#